data_AF-A0A7C4SZ69-F1
#
_entry.id   AF-A0A7C4SZ69-F1
#
_cell.length_a   1.000
_cell.length_b   1.000
_cell.length_c   1.000
_cell.angle_alpha   90.00
_cell.angle_beta   90.00
_cell.angle_gamma   90.00
#
_symmetry.space_group_name_H-M   'P 1'
#
loop_
_entity.id
_entity.type
_entity.pdbx_description
1 polymer ?
#
loop_
_entity_poly.entity_id
_entity_poly.type
_entity_poly.pdbx_seq_one_letter_code
_entity_poly.pdbx_strand_id
1 'polypeptide(L)'
;MVDEAGGRASDIYFGRVAGNGGDWFELVVITDHLDMRHWKFDIYTDGLLDETLDLTGHSIWSDLRSGTIITVSENVPSDISYNPAAGDWWINVQANNESDGLYIEASSFPVNSSNWQLRIRNASGVIVYGPAGEGVSPASGIGSNEVFKLEATPSAATTANSADYDGAKNLSTFGAPNQWGIQNLETLRKIAPGTSSLTLLSPNGMEVLKAGTVHTISWSSTGTIDAVLIEFSIDNGLSWSQVYPANVGNSGSYAWLVPLLDAQQCRIRVSNMANPGVYDISNAAFAVYQCALDGDVTGDCIVDMNDLAQMAAAWLECANPVCP
;
A
#
# COMPACT_ATOMS: atom_id res chain seq x y z
N MET A 1 -13.00 -15.23 -34.03
CA MET A 1 -12.52 -13.84 -33.88
C MET A 1 -11.09 -13.75 -34.39
N VAL A 2 -10.79 -13.47 -35.66
CA VAL A 2 -9.42 -13.07 -36.12
C VAL A 2 -9.25 -11.57 -35.88
N ASP A 3 -8.05 -11.07 -35.59
CA ASP A 3 -7.76 -9.64 -35.60
C ASP A 3 -7.59 -9.25 -37.05
N GLU A 4 -7.48 -7.95 -37.29
CA GLU A 4 -7.19 -7.41 -38.62
C GLU A 4 -5.86 -7.92 -39.20
N ALA A 5 -5.01 -8.58 -38.39
CA ALA A 5 -3.74 -9.20 -38.76
C ALA A 5 -3.76 -10.74 -38.90
N GLY A 6 -4.90 -11.41 -38.69
CA GLY A 6 -5.03 -12.88 -38.76
C GLY A 6 -4.34 -13.68 -37.63
N GLY A 7 -3.96 -13.05 -36.52
CA GLY A 7 -3.24 -13.66 -35.40
C GLY A 7 -4.04 -14.67 -34.57
N ARG A 8 -3.36 -15.48 -33.74
CA ARG A 8 -3.97 -16.52 -32.88
C ARG A 8 -3.98 -16.22 -31.36
N ALA A 9 -3.45 -15.08 -30.91
CA ALA A 9 -3.33 -14.77 -29.49
C ALA A 9 -4.60 -14.12 -28.90
N SER A 10 -4.91 -14.43 -27.64
CA SER A 10 -6.05 -13.92 -26.86
C SER A 10 -5.66 -13.79 -25.39
N ASP A 11 -6.19 -12.78 -24.71
CA ASP A 11 -6.01 -12.59 -23.27
C ASP A 11 -6.77 -13.66 -22.44
N ILE A 12 -6.32 -13.88 -21.20
CA ILE A 12 -6.98 -14.72 -20.20
C ILE A 12 -8.26 -14.11 -19.62
N TYR A 13 -8.39 -12.77 -19.63
CA TYR A 13 -9.50 -12.05 -19.01
C TYR A 13 -10.52 -11.58 -20.04
N PHE A 14 -10.06 -10.90 -21.10
CA PHE A 14 -10.93 -10.29 -22.12
C PHE A 14 -11.11 -11.14 -23.38
N GLY A 15 -10.34 -12.22 -23.53
CA GLY A 15 -10.26 -12.96 -24.78
C GLY A 15 -9.67 -12.08 -25.89
N ARG A 16 -10.33 -12.03 -27.05
CA ARG A 16 -9.92 -11.16 -28.16
C ARG A 16 -10.97 -10.09 -28.40
N VAL A 17 -10.61 -8.83 -28.16
CA VAL A 17 -11.43 -7.65 -28.45
C VAL A 17 -10.83 -6.95 -29.68
N ALA A 18 -11.68 -6.43 -30.58
CA ALA A 18 -11.19 -5.66 -31.72
C ALA A 18 -10.49 -4.39 -31.22
N GLY A 19 -9.31 -4.09 -31.77
CA GLY A 19 -8.67 -2.80 -31.55
C GLY A 19 -9.61 -1.67 -31.99
N ASN A 20 -9.76 -0.66 -31.13
CA ASN A 20 -10.61 0.53 -31.32
C ASN A 20 -12.12 0.26 -31.44
N GLY A 21 -12.64 -0.74 -30.72
CA GLY A 21 -14.09 -1.01 -30.57
C GLY A 21 -14.52 -1.12 -29.11
N GLY A 22 -13.91 -0.33 -28.23
CA GLY A 22 -14.09 -0.40 -26.79
C GLY A 22 -13.36 0.65 -25.96
N ASP A 23 -12.65 1.58 -26.63
CA ASP A 23 -11.75 2.63 -26.12
C ASP A 23 -10.99 2.24 -24.84
N TRP A 24 -9.73 1.82 -24.99
CA TRP A 24 -8.93 1.33 -23.87
C TRP A 24 -7.42 1.46 -24.08
N PHE A 25 -6.68 1.48 -22.97
CA PHE A 25 -5.22 1.41 -22.96
C PHE A 25 -4.72 0.65 -21.72
N GLU A 26 -3.46 0.20 -21.76
CA GLU A 26 -2.80 -0.53 -20.67
C GLU A 26 -1.56 0.22 -20.17
N LEU A 27 -1.28 0.05 -18.88
CA LEU A 27 -0.10 0.57 -18.20
C LEU A 27 0.58 -0.54 -17.41
N VAL A 28 1.91 -0.51 -17.36
CA VAL A 28 2.69 -1.35 -16.44
C VAL A 28 3.26 -0.48 -15.34
N VAL A 29 2.96 -0.83 -14.09
CA VAL A 29 3.56 -0.20 -12.92
C VAL A 29 5.01 -0.66 -12.82
N ILE A 30 5.96 0.27 -12.87
CA ILE A 30 7.41 -0.02 -12.76
C ILE A 30 8.01 0.37 -11.42
N THR A 31 7.25 1.10 -10.60
CA THR A 31 7.64 1.54 -9.26
C THR A 31 6.89 0.71 -8.24
N ASP A 32 7.62 0.10 -7.31
CA ASP A 32 7.02 -0.66 -6.23
C ASP A 32 6.45 0.26 -5.16
N HIS A 33 5.31 -0.10 -4.59
CA HIS A 33 4.52 0.75 -3.66
C HIS A 33 4.09 2.09 -4.24
N LEU A 34 3.71 2.09 -5.51
CA LEU A 34 3.25 3.30 -6.16
C LEU A 34 1.86 3.68 -5.64
N ASP A 35 1.79 4.85 -5.00
CA ASP A 35 0.52 5.51 -4.71
C ASP A 35 0.15 6.45 -5.87
N MET A 36 -0.93 6.09 -6.57
CA MET A 36 -1.45 6.86 -7.69
C MET A 36 -2.81 7.51 -7.43
N ARG A 37 -3.25 7.58 -6.17
CA ARG A 37 -4.50 8.30 -5.84
C ARG A 37 -4.46 9.72 -6.36
N HIS A 38 -5.54 10.16 -6.98
CA HIS A 38 -5.66 11.50 -7.58
C HIS A 38 -4.70 11.81 -8.74
N TRP A 39 -4.05 10.80 -9.33
CA TRP A 39 -3.33 10.97 -10.57
C TRP A 39 -4.28 11.19 -11.74
N LYS A 40 -3.77 11.78 -12.82
CA LYS A 40 -4.54 12.16 -13.99
C LYS A 40 -3.93 11.59 -15.25
N PHE A 41 -4.79 11.10 -16.14
CA PHE A 41 -4.44 10.59 -17.47
C PHE A 41 -4.99 11.55 -18.52
N ASP A 42 -4.11 12.36 -19.10
CA ASP A 42 -4.46 13.30 -20.16
C ASP A 42 -4.34 12.62 -21.52
N ILE A 43 -5.45 12.58 -22.25
CA ILE A 43 -5.57 11.97 -23.57
C ILE A 43 -5.59 13.08 -24.61
N TYR A 44 -4.75 12.93 -25.63
CA TYR A 44 -4.63 13.87 -26.73
C TYR A 44 -4.88 13.17 -28.07
N THR A 45 -5.52 13.89 -28.99
CA THR A 45 -5.70 13.52 -30.39
C THR A 45 -5.21 14.69 -31.24
N ASP A 46 -4.36 14.46 -32.23
CA ASP A 46 -3.75 15.52 -33.06
C ASP A 46 -3.11 16.67 -32.25
N GLY A 47 -2.56 16.35 -31.07
CA GLY A 47 -1.92 17.32 -30.17
C GLY A 47 -2.89 18.22 -29.38
N LEU A 48 -4.20 18.01 -29.50
CA LEU A 48 -5.23 18.68 -28.71
C LEU A 48 -5.68 17.79 -27.56
N LEU A 49 -5.89 18.37 -26.37
CA LEU A 49 -6.43 17.65 -25.22
C LEU A 49 -7.89 17.27 -25.53
N ASP A 50 -8.16 15.98 -25.48
CA ASP A 50 -9.48 15.40 -25.73
C ASP A 50 -10.22 15.18 -24.41
N GLU A 51 -9.58 14.47 -23.48
CA GLU A 51 -10.14 14.12 -22.17
C GLU A 51 -9.05 14.03 -21.09
N THR A 52 -9.43 14.26 -19.83
CA THR A 52 -8.60 13.94 -18.66
C THR A 52 -9.35 12.94 -17.78
N LEU A 53 -8.83 11.72 -17.68
CA LEU A 53 -9.34 10.73 -16.75
C LEU A 53 -8.72 10.95 -15.37
N ASP A 54 -9.56 11.12 -14.35
CA ASP A 54 -9.16 11.46 -12.99
C ASP A 54 -9.26 10.23 -12.07
N LEU A 55 -8.12 9.68 -11.62
CA LEU A 55 -8.14 8.61 -10.64
C LEU A 55 -8.67 9.14 -9.30
N THR A 56 -9.53 8.37 -8.65
CA THR A 56 -10.09 8.77 -7.35
C THR A 56 -9.10 8.54 -6.20
N GLY A 57 -9.53 8.88 -4.98
CA GLY A 57 -8.81 8.56 -3.74
C GLY A 57 -8.97 7.11 -3.26
N HIS A 58 -9.57 6.23 -4.07
CA HIS A 58 -9.85 4.85 -3.68
C HIS A 58 -8.56 4.08 -3.33
N SER A 59 -8.64 3.19 -2.33
CA SER A 59 -7.48 2.46 -1.80
C SER A 59 -6.85 1.46 -2.78
N ILE A 60 -7.57 1.10 -3.85
CA ILE A 60 -7.00 0.28 -4.93
C ILE A 60 -5.75 0.93 -5.54
N TRP A 61 -5.66 2.26 -5.48
CA TRP A 61 -4.55 3.04 -6.03
C TRP A 61 -3.42 3.35 -5.04
N SER A 62 -3.50 2.92 -3.77
CA SER A 62 -2.58 3.41 -2.73
C SER A 62 -1.29 2.63 -2.55
N ASP A 63 -1.18 1.41 -3.08
CA ASP A 63 0.00 0.54 -2.91
C ASP A 63 0.20 -0.41 -4.10
N LEU A 64 0.40 0.16 -5.29
CA LEU A 64 0.58 -0.65 -6.49
C LEU A 64 1.99 -1.24 -6.56
N ARG A 65 2.07 -2.54 -6.76
CA ARG A 65 3.31 -3.30 -6.87
C ARG A 65 3.91 -3.20 -8.27
N SER A 66 5.24 -3.20 -8.37
CA SER A 66 5.91 -3.24 -9.67
C SER A 66 5.59 -4.53 -10.43
N GLY A 67 5.31 -4.41 -11.73
CA GLY A 67 4.82 -5.49 -12.58
C GLY A 67 3.30 -5.68 -12.56
N THR A 68 2.55 -4.80 -11.88
CA THR A 68 1.09 -4.70 -11.99
C THR A 68 0.70 -4.17 -13.36
N ILE A 69 -0.34 -4.76 -13.96
CA ILE A 69 -0.93 -4.29 -15.21
C ILE A 69 -2.24 -3.59 -14.87
N ILE A 70 -2.40 -2.35 -15.34
CA ILE A 70 -3.63 -1.57 -15.22
C ILE A 70 -4.24 -1.43 -16.61
N THR A 71 -5.48 -1.87 -16.75
CA THR A 71 -6.29 -1.68 -17.96
C THR A 71 -7.35 -0.63 -17.67
N VAL A 72 -7.41 0.40 -18.50
CA VAL A 72 -8.48 1.40 -18.47
C VAL A 72 -9.31 1.23 -19.74
N SER A 73 -10.62 1.05 -19.61
CA SER A 73 -11.50 0.82 -20.77
C SER A 73 -12.90 1.41 -20.56
N GLU A 74 -13.52 1.89 -21.62
CA GLU A 74 -14.93 2.29 -21.57
C GLU A 74 -15.89 1.10 -21.42
N ASN A 75 -15.61 -0.01 -22.09
CA ASN A 75 -16.63 -1.05 -22.35
C ASN A 75 -16.44 -2.34 -21.55
N VAL A 76 -15.45 -2.36 -20.66
CA VAL A 76 -15.08 -3.52 -19.86
C VAL A 76 -15.44 -3.27 -18.39
N PRO A 77 -16.14 -4.20 -17.71
CA PRO A 77 -16.42 -4.09 -16.28
C PRO A 77 -15.13 -4.02 -15.45
N SER A 78 -15.18 -3.25 -14.36
CA SER A 78 -14.06 -3.17 -13.44
C SER A 78 -13.75 -4.51 -12.78
N ASP A 79 -12.46 -4.85 -12.72
CA ASP A 79 -11.89 -5.85 -11.86
C ASP A 79 -10.94 -5.22 -10.86
N ILE A 80 -11.30 -5.35 -9.59
CA ILE A 80 -10.59 -4.77 -8.45
C ILE A 80 -10.16 -5.85 -7.45
N SER A 81 -10.08 -7.12 -7.88
CA SER A 81 -9.60 -8.24 -7.03
C SER A 81 -8.10 -8.22 -6.75
N TYR A 82 -7.38 -7.25 -7.29
CA TYR A 82 -5.94 -7.02 -7.16
C TYR A 82 -5.35 -7.56 -5.86
N ASN A 83 -4.55 -8.61 -5.99
CA ASN A 83 -3.90 -9.28 -4.87
C ASN A 83 -2.60 -9.96 -5.34
N PRO A 84 -1.49 -9.20 -5.43
CA PRO A 84 -0.20 -9.73 -5.86
C PRO A 84 0.29 -10.91 -5.01
N ALA A 85 -0.05 -10.95 -3.72
CA ALA A 85 0.31 -12.05 -2.82
C ALA A 85 -0.42 -13.37 -3.17
N ALA A 86 -1.63 -13.28 -3.75
CA ALA A 86 -2.37 -14.42 -4.28
C ALA A 86 -2.10 -14.68 -5.78
N GLY A 87 -1.19 -13.92 -6.39
CA GLY A 87 -0.84 -14.05 -7.81
C GLY A 87 -1.76 -13.28 -8.76
N ASP A 88 -2.64 -12.41 -8.25
CA ASP A 88 -3.47 -11.51 -9.05
C ASP A 88 -2.77 -10.14 -9.20
N TRP A 89 -2.21 -9.89 -10.38
CA TRP A 89 -1.40 -8.71 -10.70
C TRP A 89 -2.10 -7.72 -11.63
N TRP A 90 -3.43 -7.82 -11.76
CA TRP A 90 -4.20 -7.05 -12.71
C TRP A 90 -5.21 -6.14 -12.01
N ILE A 91 -5.40 -4.95 -12.57
CA ILE A 91 -6.48 -4.04 -12.23
C ILE A 91 -7.15 -3.65 -13.54
N ASN A 92 -8.46 -3.83 -13.62
CA ASN A 92 -9.23 -3.39 -14.76
C ASN A 92 -10.24 -2.35 -14.25
N VAL A 93 -10.27 -1.17 -14.85
CA VAL A 93 -11.20 -0.11 -14.44
C VAL A 93 -12.01 0.37 -15.62
N GLN A 94 -13.33 0.39 -15.41
CA GLN A 94 -14.26 0.96 -16.35
C GLN A 94 -14.27 2.49 -16.24
N ALA A 95 -14.03 3.17 -17.35
CA ALA A 95 -13.95 4.62 -17.44
C ALA A 95 -14.89 5.12 -18.54
N ASN A 96 -16.14 5.45 -18.19
CA ASN A 96 -17.11 6.01 -19.13
C ASN A 96 -18.15 6.87 -18.39
N ASN A 97 -19.05 7.54 -19.12
CA ASN A 97 -20.15 8.33 -18.55
C ASN A 97 -21.18 7.51 -17.74
N GLU A 98 -21.19 6.19 -17.87
CA GLU A 98 -22.14 5.29 -17.22
C GLU A 98 -21.56 4.61 -15.98
N SER A 99 -20.25 4.75 -15.72
CA SER A 99 -19.59 4.23 -14.52
C SER A 99 -19.98 5.08 -13.32
N ASP A 100 -19.89 4.50 -12.13
CA ASP A 100 -20.19 5.21 -10.89
C ASP A 100 -19.08 6.22 -10.48
N GLY A 101 -18.02 6.32 -11.28
CA GLY A 101 -16.86 7.16 -11.01
C GLY A 101 -16.07 6.73 -9.77
N LEU A 102 -16.26 5.49 -9.26
CA LEU A 102 -15.68 5.09 -7.97
C LEU A 102 -14.15 4.98 -8.00
N TYR A 103 -13.59 4.50 -9.11
CA TYR A 103 -12.14 4.29 -9.27
C TYR A 103 -11.48 5.32 -10.17
N ILE A 104 -12.21 5.76 -11.18
CA ILE A 104 -11.78 6.73 -12.17
C ILE A 104 -12.99 7.55 -12.62
N GLU A 105 -12.89 8.86 -12.51
CA GLU A 105 -13.86 9.80 -13.07
C GLU A 105 -13.47 10.06 -14.52
N ALA A 106 -14.37 9.71 -15.44
CA ALA A 106 -14.15 9.77 -16.87
C ALA A 106 -15.44 10.09 -17.60
N SER A 107 -15.33 10.80 -18.72
CA SER A 107 -16.38 10.87 -19.71
C SER A 107 -16.15 9.81 -20.79
N SER A 108 -16.51 10.07 -22.06
CA SER A 108 -16.04 9.23 -23.15
C SER A 108 -14.63 9.67 -23.56
N PHE A 109 -13.73 8.71 -23.81
CA PHE A 109 -12.39 9.00 -24.28
C PHE A 109 -12.08 8.18 -25.53
N PRO A 110 -11.57 8.79 -26.61
CA PRO A 110 -11.26 8.01 -27.80
C PRO A 110 -9.90 7.32 -27.64
N VAL A 111 -9.75 6.13 -28.21
CA VAL A 111 -8.47 5.52 -28.57
C VAL A 111 -8.51 5.20 -30.06
N ASN A 112 -7.71 5.92 -30.84
CA ASN A 112 -7.82 5.92 -32.31
C ASN A 112 -6.45 6.06 -33.00
N SER A 113 -6.45 6.00 -34.34
CA SER A 113 -5.25 6.11 -35.18
C SER A 113 -4.98 7.56 -35.68
N SER A 114 -5.39 8.57 -34.92
CA SER A 114 -5.27 10.00 -35.28
C SER A 114 -4.33 10.72 -34.31
N ASN A 115 -3.06 10.32 -34.31
CA ASN A 115 -2.04 10.89 -33.41
C ASN A 115 -2.45 10.84 -31.93
N TRP A 116 -3.03 9.71 -31.52
CA TRP A 116 -3.47 9.53 -30.13
C TRP A 116 -2.25 9.47 -29.19
N GLN A 117 -2.29 10.21 -28.08
CA GLN A 117 -1.23 10.28 -27.08
C GLN A 117 -1.77 10.30 -25.65
N LEU A 118 -1.04 9.68 -24.74
CA LEU A 118 -1.27 9.71 -23.30
C LEU A 118 -0.17 10.47 -22.58
N ARG A 119 -0.56 11.27 -21.59
CA ARG A 119 0.34 11.86 -20.60
C ARG A 119 -0.20 11.60 -19.19
N ILE A 120 0.69 11.28 -18.26
CA ILE A 120 0.33 10.98 -16.87
C ILE A 120 0.86 12.08 -15.96
N ARG A 121 -0.02 12.62 -15.12
CA ARG A 121 0.32 13.57 -14.06
C ARG A 121 0.05 12.94 -12.69
N ASN A 122 0.94 13.22 -11.73
CA ASN A 122 0.69 12.84 -10.34
C ASN A 122 -0.34 13.77 -9.68
N ALA A 123 -0.71 13.47 -8.43
CA ALA A 123 -1.69 14.25 -7.64
C ALA A 123 -1.33 15.74 -7.47
N SER A 124 -0.05 16.11 -7.58
CA SER A 124 0.40 17.51 -7.53
C SER A 124 0.37 18.21 -8.91
N GLY A 125 -0.06 17.50 -9.96
CA GLY A 125 -0.10 17.99 -11.34
C GLY A 125 1.24 17.90 -12.09
N VAL A 126 2.27 17.28 -11.49
CA VAL A 126 3.58 17.10 -12.14
C VAL A 126 3.48 15.97 -13.15
N ILE A 127 3.97 16.20 -14.37
CA ILE A 127 4.06 15.15 -15.40
C ILE A 127 5.09 14.12 -14.96
N VAL A 128 4.66 12.87 -14.85
CA VAL A 128 5.49 11.74 -14.43
C VAL A 128 5.75 10.75 -15.57
N TYR A 129 4.92 10.77 -16.62
CA TYR A 129 5.15 9.99 -17.83
C TYR A 129 4.50 10.65 -19.05
N GLY A 130 5.08 10.39 -20.22
CA GLY A 130 4.57 10.85 -21.51
C GLY A 130 5.02 12.26 -21.93
N PRO A 131 4.50 12.76 -23.07
CA PRO A 131 3.50 12.11 -23.92
C PRO A 131 4.04 10.79 -24.50
N ALA A 132 3.17 9.79 -24.65
CA ALA A 132 3.47 8.51 -25.29
C ALA A 132 2.30 8.13 -26.19
N GLY A 133 2.58 7.58 -27.37
CA GLY A 133 1.57 7.30 -28.38
C GLY A 133 2.04 7.70 -29.78
N GLU A 134 1.10 7.78 -30.72
CA GLU A 134 1.39 8.13 -32.11
C GLU A 134 1.92 9.57 -32.22
N GLY A 135 2.92 9.77 -33.08
CA GLY A 135 3.52 11.08 -33.33
C GLY A 135 4.54 11.55 -32.28
N VAL A 136 4.80 10.77 -31.22
CA VAL A 136 5.86 11.05 -30.24
C VAL A 136 7.20 10.47 -30.72
N SER A 137 7.29 9.15 -30.85
CA SER A 137 8.48 8.46 -31.37
C SER A 137 8.12 7.02 -31.78
N PRO A 138 8.29 6.62 -33.06
CA PRO A 138 8.75 7.43 -34.20
C PRO A 138 7.73 8.50 -34.68
N ALA A 139 8.26 9.58 -35.29
CA ALA A 139 7.48 10.72 -35.80
C ALA A 139 6.74 10.46 -37.13
N SER A 140 6.78 9.25 -37.68
CA SER A 140 6.03 8.88 -38.89
C SER A 140 5.49 7.45 -38.84
N GLY A 141 4.18 7.32 -39.10
CA GLY A 141 3.47 6.12 -39.53
C GLY A 141 3.43 4.95 -38.54
N ILE A 142 2.63 5.09 -37.48
CA ILE A 142 2.22 4.03 -36.56
C ILE A 142 0.75 3.76 -36.89
N GLY A 143 0.42 2.65 -37.56
CA GLY A 143 -0.95 2.24 -37.84
C GLY A 143 -1.67 1.69 -36.60
N SER A 144 -2.89 1.17 -36.79
CA SER A 144 -3.74 0.57 -35.73
C SER A 144 -3.12 -0.63 -35.00
N ASN A 145 -1.92 -1.05 -35.40
CA ASN A 145 -1.17 -2.17 -34.79
C ASN A 145 -0.11 -1.70 -33.77
N GLU A 146 0.10 -0.39 -33.60
CA GLU A 146 1.41 0.11 -33.13
C GLU A 146 1.33 1.08 -31.93
N VAL A 147 0.19 1.19 -31.24
CA VAL A 147 0.10 1.98 -30.00
C VAL A 147 0.54 1.13 -28.79
N PHE A 148 1.54 1.60 -28.04
CA PHE A 148 2.09 0.96 -26.82
C PHE A 148 2.67 -0.45 -26.94
N LYS A 149 3.08 -0.87 -28.14
CA LYS A 149 3.82 -2.13 -28.29
C LYS A 149 5.20 -2.00 -27.64
N LEU A 150 5.38 -2.60 -26.46
CA LEU A 150 6.65 -2.63 -25.74
C LEU A 150 7.43 -3.90 -26.10
N GLU A 151 8.56 -3.81 -26.78
CA GLU A 151 9.34 -4.99 -27.21
C GLU A 151 10.37 -5.45 -26.18
N ALA A 152 10.46 -4.79 -25.02
CA ALA A 152 11.41 -5.09 -23.96
C ALA A 152 10.73 -5.23 -22.59
N THR A 153 11.46 -5.72 -21.58
CA THR A 153 10.97 -5.69 -20.21
C THR A 153 10.92 -4.23 -19.71
N PRO A 154 9.77 -3.73 -19.24
CA PRO A 154 9.67 -2.35 -18.78
C PRO A 154 10.58 -2.08 -17.58
N SER A 155 11.11 -0.86 -17.50
CA SER A 155 11.99 -0.42 -16.41
C SER A 155 11.91 1.10 -16.22
N ALA A 156 12.55 1.62 -15.18
CA ALA A 156 12.72 3.08 -14.99
C ALA A 156 13.49 3.77 -16.12
N ALA A 157 14.24 3.02 -16.94
CA ALA A 157 14.93 3.55 -18.12
C ALA A 157 14.05 3.53 -19.38
N THR A 158 12.90 2.85 -19.35
CA THR A 158 11.94 2.84 -20.45
C THR A 158 11.27 4.20 -20.53
N THR A 159 11.47 4.91 -21.63
CA THR A 159 10.86 6.21 -21.90
C THR A 159 10.02 6.14 -23.16
N ALA A 160 9.15 7.13 -23.37
CA ALA A 160 8.35 7.25 -24.59
C ALA A 160 9.19 7.38 -25.89
N ASN A 161 10.51 7.59 -25.76
CA ASN A 161 11.44 7.70 -26.89
C ASN A 161 12.35 6.46 -27.03
N SER A 162 12.10 5.38 -26.27
CA SER A 162 12.92 4.17 -26.36
C SER A 162 12.77 3.49 -27.72
N ALA A 163 13.84 2.87 -28.20
CA ALA A 163 13.81 2.01 -29.39
C ALA A 163 13.01 0.71 -29.16
N ASP A 164 12.60 0.45 -27.91
CA ASP A 164 11.72 -0.67 -27.53
C ASP A 164 10.28 -0.50 -28.05
N TYR A 165 9.95 0.65 -28.66
CA TYR A 165 8.69 0.91 -29.35
C TYR A 165 8.93 0.84 -30.86
N ASP A 166 8.59 -0.30 -31.47
CA ASP A 166 8.84 -0.56 -32.90
C ASP A 166 7.55 -0.91 -33.68
N GLY A 167 7.56 -0.56 -34.97
CA GLY A 167 6.45 -0.80 -35.91
C GLY A 167 6.44 -2.18 -36.56
N ALA A 168 7.26 -3.14 -36.10
CA ALA A 168 7.33 -4.45 -36.73
C ALA A 168 6.05 -5.25 -36.43
N LYS A 169 5.55 -5.98 -37.45
CA LYS A 169 4.29 -6.75 -37.46
C LYS A 169 4.27 -7.99 -36.54
N ASN A 170 4.73 -7.86 -35.30
CA ASN A 170 4.69 -8.92 -34.31
C ASN A 170 3.42 -8.73 -33.45
N LEU A 171 2.54 -9.72 -33.52
CA LEU A 171 1.16 -9.75 -33.01
C LEU A 171 1.02 -9.28 -31.56
N SER A 172 0.19 -8.26 -31.27
CA SER A 172 -0.11 -7.81 -29.89
C SER A 172 -0.86 -8.87 -29.06
N THR A 173 -0.56 -9.00 -27.76
CA THR A 173 -1.32 -9.89 -26.85
C THR A 173 -1.91 -9.08 -25.69
N PHE A 174 -3.22 -8.93 -25.71
CA PHE A 174 -4.02 -8.15 -24.77
C PHE A 174 -4.01 -8.74 -23.35
N GLY A 175 -4.14 -7.91 -22.29
CA GLY A 175 -4.48 -8.24 -20.88
C GLY A 175 -3.57 -9.20 -20.09
N ALA A 176 -2.51 -9.72 -20.70
CA ALA A 176 -1.53 -10.63 -20.09
C ALA A 176 -0.10 -10.08 -20.28
N PRO A 177 0.92 -10.57 -19.55
CA PRO A 177 2.31 -10.29 -19.89
C PRO A 177 2.51 -10.62 -21.37
N ASN A 178 3.01 -9.64 -22.12
CA ASN A 178 2.95 -9.76 -23.56
C ASN A 178 3.77 -10.96 -24.04
N GLN A 179 3.20 -11.81 -24.91
CA GLN A 179 3.88 -13.01 -25.42
C GLN A 179 4.82 -12.69 -26.59
N TRP A 180 5.56 -11.58 -26.51
CA TRP A 180 6.58 -11.19 -27.50
C TRP A 180 7.97 -11.56 -26.95
N GLY A 181 8.68 -12.48 -27.59
CA GLY A 181 10.03 -12.85 -27.12
C GLY A 181 10.08 -13.19 -25.62
N ILE A 182 11.00 -12.57 -24.87
CA ILE A 182 11.12 -12.72 -23.41
C ILE A 182 10.75 -11.38 -22.72
N GLN A 183 9.46 -11.01 -22.68
CA GLN A 183 8.99 -10.11 -21.62
C GLN A 183 8.84 -10.92 -20.33
N ASN A 184 9.60 -10.54 -19.32
CA ASN A 184 9.60 -11.24 -18.04
C ASN A 184 9.36 -10.26 -16.90
N LEU A 185 8.10 -10.09 -16.54
CA LEU A 185 7.72 -9.27 -15.39
C LEU A 185 8.22 -9.85 -14.07
N GLU A 186 8.73 -11.09 -14.01
CA GLU A 186 9.33 -11.65 -12.79
C GLU A 186 10.49 -10.80 -12.27
N THR A 187 11.19 -10.00 -13.08
CA THR A 187 12.21 -9.09 -12.54
C THR A 187 11.61 -7.88 -11.84
N LEU A 188 10.44 -7.40 -12.27
CA LEU A 188 9.67 -6.34 -11.62
C LEU A 188 8.85 -6.87 -10.44
N ARG A 189 8.32 -8.09 -10.56
CA ARG A 189 7.46 -8.77 -9.58
C ARG A 189 8.23 -9.55 -8.53
N LYS A 190 9.51 -9.86 -8.81
CA LYS A 190 10.48 -10.17 -7.76
C LYS A 190 10.32 -9.03 -6.80
N ILE A 191 9.78 -9.33 -5.61
CA ILE A 191 9.72 -8.45 -4.46
C ILE A 191 10.99 -7.62 -4.52
N ALA A 192 10.90 -6.40 -5.05
CA ALA A 192 12.03 -5.52 -4.99
C ALA A 192 12.18 -5.34 -3.49
N PRO A 193 13.35 -5.60 -2.89
CA PRO A 193 13.59 -5.16 -1.54
C PRO A 193 13.68 -3.63 -1.59
N GLY A 194 12.55 -2.94 -1.81
CA GLY A 194 12.26 -1.80 -0.99
C GLY A 194 12.35 -2.35 0.43
N THR A 195 13.36 -1.93 1.17
CA THR A 195 13.52 -2.35 2.55
C THR A 195 12.28 -1.91 3.30
N SER A 196 11.29 -2.80 3.45
CA SER A 196 10.19 -2.54 4.36
C SER A 196 10.82 -2.36 5.72
N SER A 197 10.48 -1.28 6.40
CA SER A 197 10.96 -1.01 7.74
C SER A 197 9.76 -0.81 8.65
N LEU A 198 9.93 -1.21 9.90
CA LEU A 198 9.07 -0.82 10.99
C LEU A 198 9.93 0.00 11.95
N THR A 199 9.33 1.00 12.57
CA THR A 199 9.94 1.74 13.66
C THR A 199 8.91 1.92 14.75
N LEU A 200 9.12 1.30 15.90
CA LEU A 200 8.26 1.42 17.06
C LEU A 200 8.46 2.80 17.69
N LEU A 201 7.37 3.54 17.82
CA LEU A 201 7.37 4.90 18.35
C LEU A 201 6.93 4.94 19.83
N SER A 202 6.00 4.08 20.23
CA SER A 202 5.52 3.98 21.61
C SER A 202 4.89 2.60 21.89
N PRO A 203 5.07 2.02 23.09
CA PRO A 203 6.07 2.42 24.09
C PRO A 203 7.49 2.15 23.57
N ASN A 204 8.44 3.04 23.86
CA ASN A 204 9.81 2.95 23.35
C ASN A 204 10.89 2.97 24.43
N GLY A 205 10.50 3.14 25.70
CA GLY A 205 11.36 2.98 26.87
C GLY A 205 11.13 4.04 27.95
N MET A 206 11.40 3.65 29.20
CA MET A 206 11.27 4.43 30.42
C MET A 206 9.85 4.86 30.79
N GLU A 207 8.83 4.52 29.99
CA GLU A 207 7.45 4.76 30.38
C GLU A 207 7.06 3.89 31.58
N VAL A 208 6.08 4.38 32.35
CA VAL A 208 5.49 3.66 33.48
C VAL A 208 3.99 3.56 33.20
N LEU A 209 3.54 2.39 32.77
CA LEU A 209 2.19 2.14 32.32
C LEU A 209 1.35 1.53 33.46
N LYS A 210 0.15 2.07 33.66
CA LYS A 210 -0.79 1.53 34.64
C LYS A 210 -1.48 0.29 34.06
N ALA A 211 -1.37 -0.83 34.75
CA ALA A 211 -2.03 -2.08 34.40
C ALA A 211 -3.56 -1.90 34.32
N GLY A 212 -4.20 -2.62 33.40
CA GLY A 212 -5.64 -2.57 33.19
C GLY A 212 -6.15 -1.32 32.46
N THR A 213 -5.25 -0.42 32.04
CA THR A 213 -5.60 0.74 31.20
C THR A 213 -5.33 0.45 29.72
N VAL A 214 -5.98 1.20 28.83
CA VAL A 214 -5.68 1.15 27.40
C VAL A 214 -4.53 2.10 27.10
N HIS A 215 -3.47 1.58 26.50
CA HIS A 215 -2.34 2.34 26.00
C HIS A 215 -2.22 2.17 24.49
N THR A 216 -1.88 3.24 23.77
CA THR A 216 -1.69 3.16 22.32
C THR A 216 -0.27 2.70 22.01
N ILE A 217 -0.15 1.55 21.34
CA ILE A 217 1.08 1.15 20.67
C ILE A 217 1.10 1.86 19.32
N SER A 218 2.19 2.52 18.96
CA SER A 218 2.30 3.26 17.70
C SER A 218 3.63 2.98 17.00
N TRP A 219 3.62 2.93 15.68
CA TRP A 219 4.78 2.69 14.85
C TRP A 219 4.69 3.47 13.53
N SER A 220 5.83 3.67 12.88
CA SER A 220 5.89 4.08 11.48
C SER A 220 6.39 2.92 10.63
N SER A 221 5.99 2.87 9.36
CA SER A 221 6.47 1.87 8.40
C SER A 221 6.82 2.49 7.05
N THR A 222 7.75 1.86 6.34
CA THR A 222 8.01 2.10 4.91
C THR A 222 7.82 0.79 4.14
N GLY A 223 7.47 0.86 2.85
CA GLY A 223 7.19 -0.32 2.02
C GLY A 223 5.87 -1.03 2.38
N THR A 224 5.58 -2.18 1.75
CA THR A 224 4.35 -2.96 2.02
C THR A 224 4.54 -3.74 3.30
N ILE A 225 3.63 -3.49 4.23
CA ILE A 225 3.36 -4.29 5.41
C ILE A 225 1.84 -4.24 5.58
N ASP A 226 1.12 -5.28 5.16
CA ASP A 226 -0.36 -5.30 5.24
C ASP A 226 -0.84 -5.42 6.68
N ALA A 227 -0.13 -6.24 7.45
CA ALA A 227 -0.44 -6.55 8.83
C ALA A 227 0.83 -6.68 9.67
N VAL A 228 0.70 -6.31 10.93
CA VAL A 228 1.74 -6.46 11.94
C VAL A 228 1.32 -7.47 12.99
N LEU A 229 2.32 -8.21 13.48
CA LEU A 229 2.24 -8.98 14.71
C LEU A 229 2.84 -8.15 15.83
N ILE A 230 2.07 -7.96 16.91
CA ILE A 230 2.51 -7.25 18.11
C ILE A 230 2.76 -8.26 19.21
N GLU A 231 3.94 -8.21 19.81
CA GLU A 231 4.34 -9.08 20.91
C GLU A 231 4.84 -8.26 22.11
N PHE A 232 4.60 -8.82 23.29
CA PHE A 232 4.88 -8.23 24.58
C PHE A 232 5.77 -9.16 25.41
N SER A 233 6.81 -8.62 26.00
CA SER A 233 7.72 -9.32 26.90
C SER A 233 7.70 -8.68 28.28
N ILE A 234 7.85 -9.49 29.33
CA ILE A 234 7.98 -9.05 30.73
C ILE A 234 9.40 -9.26 31.29
N ASP A 235 10.31 -9.82 30.49
CA ASP A 235 11.63 -10.32 30.91
C ASP A 235 12.74 -9.79 29.99
N ASN A 236 12.62 -8.52 29.60
CA ASN A 236 13.61 -7.82 28.78
C ASN A 236 13.85 -8.45 27.40
N GLY A 237 12.84 -9.09 26.82
CA GLY A 237 12.86 -9.70 25.50
C GLY A 237 13.39 -11.14 25.46
N LEU A 238 13.53 -11.82 26.61
CA LEU A 238 13.93 -13.24 26.67
C LEU A 238 12.79 -14.16 26.24
N SER A 239 11.54 -13.81 26.57
CA SER A 239 10.33 -14.47 26.11
C SER A 239 9.29 -13.45 25.64
N TRP A 240 8.46 -13.86 24.67
CA TRP A 240 7.48 -13.01 24.01
C TRP A 240 6.11 -13.67 24.05
N SER A 241 5.11 -12.91 24.45
CA SER A 241 3.70 -13.27 24.42
C SER A 241 2.98 -12.42 23.38
N GLN A 242 2.12 -13.06 22.59
CA GLN A 242 1.37 -12.36 21.57
C GLN A 242 0.31 -11.42 22.16
N VAL A 243 0.20 -10.22 21.62
CA VAL A 243 -0.96 -9.34 21.85
C VAL A 243 -2.06 -9.73 20.86
N TYR A 244 -3.28 -10.00 21.35
CA TYR A 244 -4.39 -10.41 20.50
C TYR A 244 -5.22 -9.20 20.01
N PRO A 245 -5.72 -9.23 18.75
CA PRO A 245 -5.59 -10.32 17.78
C PRO A 245 -4.20 -10.38 17.11
N ALA A 246 -3.82 -11.56 16.60
CA ALA A 246 -2.50 -11.80 15.97
C ALA A 246 -2.27 -10.98 14.69
N ASN A 247 -3.36 -10.64 14.00
CA ASN A 247 -3.37 -9.92 12.74
C ASN A 247 -3.94 -8.53 12.96
N VAL A 248 -3.04 -7.58 13.21
CA VAL A 248 -3.37 -6.16 13.32
C VAL A 248 -3.07 -5.51 11.98
N GLY A 249 -4.08 -4.99 11.30
CA GLY A 249 -3.86 -4.22 10.06
C GLY A 249 -2.90 -3.05 10.29
N ASN A 250 -2.01 -2.80 9.34
CA ASN A 250 -0.97 -1.78 9.49
C ASN A 250 -1.54 -0.35 9.37
N SER A 251 -2.15 0.14 10.45
CA SER A 251 -2.72 1.48 10.56
C SER A 251 -1.80 2.47 11.30
N GLY A 252 -0.56 2.06 11.60
CA GLY A 252 0.41 2.84 12.38
C GLY A 252 0.14 2.91 13.89
N SER A 253 -0.97 2.32 14.37
CA SER A 253 -1.27 2.26 15.80
C SER A 253 -2.21 1.11 16.19
N TYR A 254 -2.20 0.76 17.46
CA TYR A 254 -3.06 -0.25 18.05
C TYR A 254 -3.42 0.10 19.50
N ALA A 255 -4.71 0.02 19.85
CA ALA A 255 -5.20 0.23 21.21
C ALA A 255 -4.98 -1.03 22.05
N TRP A 256 -3.93 -1.05 22.87
CA TRP A 256 -3.52 -2.18 23.67
C TRP A 256 -4.05 -2.08 25.10
N LEU A 257 -4.80 -3.10 25.54
CA LEU A 257 -5.16 -3.24 26.95
C LEU A 257 -3.96 -3.82 27.72
N VAL A 258 -3.36 -3.00 28.58
CA VAL A 258 -2.18 -3.38 29.37
C VAL A 258 -2.57 -4.51 30.34
N PRO A 259 -1.88 -5.66 30.34
CA PRO A 259 -2.19 -6.77 31.22
C PRO A 259 -2.16 -6.40 32.70
N LEU A 260 -2.98 -7.07 33.51
CA LEU A 260 -3.00 -6.93 34.96
C LEU A 260 -1.78 -7.66 35.58
N LEU A 261 -0.63 -7.02 35.61
CA LEU A 261 0.61 -7.53 36.22
C LEU A 261 1.54 -6.40 36.67
N ASP A 262 2.57 -6.77 37.44
CA ASP A 262 3.70 -5.90 37.79
C ASP A 262 4.99 -6.41 37.14
N ALA A 263 5.64 -5.57 36.34
CA ALA A 263 6.91 -5.90 35.70
C ALA A 263 7.70 -4.63 35.35
N GLN A 264 9.00 -4.62 35.64
CA GLN A 264 9.88 -3.47 35.38
C GLN A 264 10.69 -3.58 34.09
N GLN A 265 10.68 -4.75 33.45
CA GLN A 265 11.53 -5.07 32.31
C GLN A 265 10.69 -5.38 31.06
N CYS A 266 9.62 -4.62 30.83
CA CYS A 266 8.76 -4.86 29.70
C CYS A 266 9.40 -4.42 28.37
N ARG A 267 9.01 -5.09 27.28
CA ARG A 267 9.33 -4.72 25.89
C ARG A 267 8.12 -4.95 25.00
N ILE A 268 8.01 -4.15 23.94
CA ILE A 268 7.10 -4.37 22.82
C ILE A 268 7.93 -4.64 21.57
N ARG A 269 7.48 -5.57 20.74
CA ARG A 269 7.97 -5.82 19.39
C ARG A 269 6.81 -5.70 18.41
N VAL A 270 7.06 -5.02 17.30
CA VAL A 270 6.17 -4.99 16.15
C VAL A 270 6.91 -5.62 14.98
N SER A 271 6.28 -6.57 14.29
CA SER A 271 6.89 -7.28 13.17
C SER A 271 5.93 -7.41 12.00
N ASN A 272 6.44 -7.41 10.78
CA ASN A 272 5.65 -7.69 9.60
C ASN A 272 5.22 -9.16 9.64
N MET A 273 3.92 -9.43 9.56
CA MET A 273 3.39 -10.80 9.59
C MET A 273 3.87 -11.66 8.41
N ALA A 274 3.99 -11.08 7.23
CA ALA A 274 4.42 -11.78 6.02
C ALA A 274 5.95 -11.94 5.96
N ASN A 275 6.70 -11.09 6.68
CA ASN A 275 8.15 -11.14 6.73
C ASN A 275 8.67 -10.77 8.13
N PRO A 276 8.77 -11.74 9.06
CA PRO A 276 9.22 -11.49 10.44
C PRO A 276 10.64 -10.95 10.58
N GLY A 277 11.44 -10.93 9.50
CA GLY A 277 12.75 -10.27 9.47
C GLY A 277 12.66 -8.73 9.45
N VAL A 278 11.48 -8.17 9.16
CA VAL A 278 11.17 -6.74 9.28
C VAL A 278 10.42 -6.53 10.59
N TYR A 279 11.12 -6.00 11.58
CA TYR A 279 10.57 -5.75 12.90
C TYR A 279 11.30 -4.60 13.57
N ASP A 280 10.69 -4.07 14.62
CA ASP A 280 11.36 -3.20 15.57
C ASP A 280 10.95 -3.55 17.00
N ILE A 281 11.83 -3.23 17.95
CA ILE A 281 11.66 -3.49 19.37
C ILE A 281 11.86 -2.16 20.11
N SER A 282 11.09 -1.95 21.18
CA SER A 282 11.26 -0.78 22.03
C SER A 282 12.71 -0.62 22.49
N ASN A 283 13.27 0.57 22.29
CA ASN A 283 14.70 0.87 22.51
C ASN A 283 15.17 0.57 23.94
N ALA A 284 14.32 0.78 24.93
CA ALA A 284 14.60 0.46 26.33
C ALA A 284 13.40 -0.16 27.05
N ALA A 285 13.60 -0.53 28.32
CA ALA A 285 12.56 -1.10 29.16
C ALA A 285 11.55 -0.05 29.57
N PHE A 286 10.27 -0.41 29.53
CA PHE A 286 9.22 0.30 30.27
C PHE A 286 8.74 -0.58 31.43
N ALA A 287 8.05 0.04 32.37
CA ALA A 287 7.45 -0.64 33.52
C ALA A 287 5.94 -0.70 33.37
N VAL A 288 5.34 -1.79 33.82
CA VAL A 288 3.91 -1.93 34.08
C VAL A 288 3.73 -2.12 35.57
N TYR A 289 2.79 -1.38 36.16
CA TYR A 289 2.45 -1.48 37.58
C TYR A 289 0.95 -1.61 37.78
N GLN A 290 0.53 -2.43 38.74
CA GLN A 290 -0.82 -2.41 39.26
C GLN A 290 -1.01 -1.25 40.23
N CYS A 291 -2.23 -0.71 40.25
CA CYS A 291 -2.66 0.21 41.32
C CYS A 291 -3.04 -0.59 42.58
N ALA A 292 -2.03 -1.28 43.11
CA ALA A 292 -2.05 -2.08 44.32
C ALA A 292 -0.63 -2.10 44.90
N LEU A 293 0.05 -0.94 44.88
CA LEU A 293 1.40 -0.82 45.40
C LEU A 293 1.37 -1.01 46.92
N ASP A 294 2.25 -1.85 47.46
CA ASP A 294 2.42 -1.98 48.90
C ASP A 294 2.79 -0.60 49.50
N GLY A 295 1.87 -0.03 50.29
CA GLY A 295 2.04 1.29 50.92
C GLY A 295 1.26 2.43 50.27
N ASP A 296 0.60 2.23 49.14
CA ASP A 296 -0.40 3.17 48.60
C ASP A 296 -1.69 3.02 49.41
N VAL A 297 -1.84 3.85 50.45
CA VAL A 297 -3.04 3.86 51.30
C VAL A 297 -4.09 4.83 50.78
N THR A 298 -3.70 5.77 49.93
CA THR A 298 -4.60 6.77 49.36
C THR A 298 -5.38 6.23 48.15
N GLY A 299 -4.89 5.16 47.52
CA GLY A 299 -5.45 4.55 46.32
C GLY A 299 -5.22 5.41 45.06
N ASP A 300 -4.23 6.29 45.08
CA ASP A 300 -3.91 7.19 43.96
C ASP A 300 -2.84 6.61 43.00
N CYS A 301 -2.38 5.40 43.31
CA CYS A 301 -1.38 4.64 42.58
C CYS A 301 0.03 5.25 42.60
N ILE A 302 0.31 6.10 43.58
CA ILE A 302 1.64 6.62 43.91
C ILE A 302 1.91 6.22 45.36
N VAL A 303 3.19 5.98 45.71
CA VAL A 303 3.59 5.90 47.12
C VAL A 303 4.39 7.16 47.42
N ASP A 304 3.75 8.13 48.07
CA ASP A 304 4.35 9.43 48.40
C ASP A 304 4.11 9.85 49.87
N MET A 305 4.38 11.13 50.16
CA MET A 305 4.24 11.65 51.52
C MET A 305 2.78 11.76 51.99
N ASN A 306 1.81 11.77 51.08
CA ASN A 306 0.39 11.74 51.42
C ASN A 306 -0.01 10.36 51.97
N ASP A 307 0.52 9.28 51.40
CA ASP A 307 0.34 7.94 51.94
C ASP A 307 0.94 7.81 53.33
N LEU A 308 2.19 8.29 53.50
CA LEU A 308 2.85 8.30 54.81
C LEU A 308 2.06 9.14 55.83
N ALA A 309 1.51 10.28 55.43
CA ALA A 309 0.71 11.13 56.30
C ALA A 309 -0.58 10.44 56.76
N GLN A 310 -1.27 9.74 55.85
CA GLN A 310 -2.47 8.97 56.22
C GLN A 310 -2.15 7.79 57.13
N MET A 311 -1.07 7.06 56.85
CA MET A 311 -0.59 5.98 57.74
C MET A 311 -0.23 6.52 59.13
N ALA A 312 0.50 7.63 59.20
CA ALA A 312 0.88 8.26 60.47
C ALA A 312 -0.33 8.79 61.25
N ALA A 313 -1.32 9.38 60.57
CA ALA A 313 -2.56 9.82 61.19
C ALA A 313 -3.33 8.66 61.83
N ALA A 314 -3.49 7.54 61.11
CA ALA A 314 -4.11 6.33 61.64
C ALA A 314 -3.33 5.76 62.85
N TRP A 315 -2.00 5.84 62.83
CA TRP A 315 -1.16 5.39 63.95
C TRP A 315 -1.32 6.28 65.20
N LEU A 316 -1.45 7.60 65.01
CA LEU A 316 -1.73 8.56 66.08
C LEU A 316 -3.11 8.36 66.72
N GLU A 317 -4.12 7.93 65.95
CA GLU A 317 -5.43 7.56 66.48
C GLU A 317 -5.38 6.27 67.32
N CYS A 318 -4.58 5.29 66.91
CA CYS A 318 -4.41 4.01 67.62
C CYS A 318 -3.44 4.07 68.82
N ALA A 319 -2.56 5.06 68.89
CA ALA A 319 -1.65 5.29 70.02
C ALA A 319 -2.27 6.11 71.16
N ASN A 320 -3.57 6.45 71.06
CA ASN A 320 -4.31 7.12 72.10
C ASN A 320 -4.76 6.11 73.18
N PRO A 321 -4.36 6.25 74.46
CA PRO A 321 -4.73 5.32 75.54
C PRO A 321 -6.23 5.30 75.89
N VAL A 322 -7.07 6.03 75.16
CA VAL A 322 -8.53 6.12 75.35
C VAL A 322 -9.31 5.60 74.13
N CYS A 323 -8.64 4.98 73.15
CA CYS A 323 -9.31 4.29 72.05
C CYS A 323 -9.87 2.94 72.57
N PRO A 324 -11.18 2.66 72.48
CA PRO A 324 -11.80 1.45 73.05
C PRO A 324 -11.34 0.14 72.40
#